data_AF-A0A950TYZ0-F1
#
_entry.id   AF-A0A950TYZ0-F1
#
_cell.length_a   1.000
_cell.length_b   1.000
_cell.length_c   1.000
_cell.angle_alpha   90.00
_cell.angle_beta   90.00
_cell.angle_gamma   90.00
#
_symmetry.space_group_name_H-M   'P 1'
#
loop_
_entity.id
_entity.type
_entity.pdbx_description
1 polymer ?
#
loop_
_entity_poly.entity_id
_entity_poly.type
_entity_poly.pdbx_seq_one_letter_code
_entity_poly.pdbx_strand_id
1 'polypeptide(L)' 'MNLPPPGYPISEQAITDWFRTTYRREPVEREIGLIMDAMADRSATPPHEGPPANDRGWSFGPPSAEPDRS' A
#
# COMPACT_ATOMS: atom_id res chain seq x y z
N MET A 1 -5.50 5.92 -6.09
CA MET A 1 -5.96 4.62 -6.63
C MET A 1 -5.87 3.61 -5.51
N ASN A 2 -6.95 2.88 -5.19
CA ASN A 2 -6.81 1.78 -4.22
C ASN A 2 -6.08 0.62 -4.91
N LEU A 3 -5.33 -0.16 -4.14
CA LEU A 3 -4.67 -1.37 -4.63
C LEU A 3 -5.15 -2.58 -3.82
N PRO A 4 -5.13 -3.78 -4.40
CA PRO A 4 -5.32 -5.00 -3.63
C PRO A 4 -4.35 -5.07 -2.45
N PRO A 5 -4.70 -5.75 -1.34
CA PRO A 5 -3.84 -5.83 -0.15
C PRO A 5 -2.47 -6.48 -0.48
N PRO A 6 -1.43 -6.26 0.35
CA PRO A 6 -0.15 -6.95 0.20
C PRO A 6 -0.34 -8.47 0.19
N GLY A 7 0.39 -9.18 -0.69
CA GLY A 7 0.26 -10.63 -0.87
C GLY A 7 -0.92 -11.09 -1.72
N TYR A 8 -1.76 -10.17 -2.22
CA TYR A 8 -2.81 -10.52 -3.18
C TYR A 8 -2.21 -11.00 -4.51
N PRO A 9 -2.78 -12.03 -5.18
CA PRO A 9 -2.23 -12.56 -6.42
C PRO A 9 -2.12 -11.51 -7.53
N ILE A 10 -0.96 -11.47 -8.21
CA ILE A 10 -0.73 -10.63 -9.38
C ILE A 10 -1.09 -11.45 -10.63
N SER A 11 -2.38 -11.49 -10.95
CA SER A 11 -2.88 -12.03 -12.22
C SER A 11 -4.03 -11.18 -12.74
N GLU A 12 -4.23 -11.17 -14.05
CA GLU A 12 -5.29 -10.38 -14.70
C GLU A 12 -6.67 -10.69 -14.13
N GLN A 13 -6.97 -11.98 -13.97
CA GLN A 13 -8.24 -12.45 -13.43
C GLN A 13 -8.43 -12.01 -11.97
N ALA A 14 -7.41 -12.16 -11.11
CA ALA A 14 -7.51 -11.79 -9.70
C ALA A 14 -7.69 -10.28 -9.52
N ILE A 15 -6.98 -9.47 -10.31
CA ILE A 15 -7.10 -8.01 -10.30
C ILE A 15 -8.46 -7.58 -10.82
N THR A 16 -8.98 -8.23 -11.87
CA THR A 16 -10.31 -7.98 -12.40
C THR A 16 -11.39 -8.25 -11.37
N ASP A 17 -11.35 -9.40 -10.69
CA ASP A 17 -12.33 -9.75 -9.66
C ASP A 17 -12.29 -8.80 -8.46
N TRP A 18 -11.09 -8.40 -8.03
CA TRP A 18 -10.91 -7.39 -6.99
C TRP A 18 -11.49 -6.04 -7.40
N PHE A 19 -11.22 -5.61 -8.64
CA PHE A 19 -11.69 -4.34 -9.17
C PHE A 19 -13.21 -4.29 -9.23
N ARG A 20 -13.84 -5.35 -9.73
CA ARG A 20 -15.29 -5.49 -9.81
C ARG A 20 -15.94 -5.44 -8.44
N THR A 21 -15.33 -6.07 -7.45
CA THR A 21 -15.82 -6.05 -6.06
C THR A 21 -15.71 -4.66 -5.45
N THR A 22 -14.59 -3.96 -5.70
CA THR A 22 -14.26 -2.66 -5.11
C THR A 22 -15.04 -1.50 -5.75
N TYR A 23 -15.12 -1.48 -7.08
CA TYR A 23 -15.65 -0.37 -7.86
C TYR A 23 -17.01 -0.66 -8.50
N ARG A 24 -17.54 -1.89 -8.35
CA ARG A 24 -18.85 -2.32 -8.87
C ARG A 24 -19.01 -2.09 -10.38
N ARG A 25 -17.92 -2.20 -11.13
CA ARG A 25 -17.89 -2.12 -12.60
C ARG A 25 -16.75 -2.95 -13.18
N GLU A 26 -16.79 -3.15 -14.50
CA GLU A 26 -15.67 -3.75 -15.23
C GLU A 26 -14.50 -2.76 -15.35
N PRO A 27 -13.26 -3.21 -15.13
CA PRO A 27 -12.07 -2.44 -15.46
C PRO A 27 -11.87 -2.38 -16.97
N VAL A 28 -11.23 -1.31 -17.46
CA VAL A 28 -10.64 -1.32 -18.82
C VAL A 28 -9.20 -1.83 -18.76
N GLU A 29 -8.67 -2.33 -19.88
CA GLU A 29 -7.31 -2.90 -19.98
C GLU A 29 -6.23 -1.99 -19.37
N ARG A 30 -6.32 -0.68 -19.63
CA ARG A 30 -5.39 0.32 -19.05
C ARG A 30 -5.40 0.34 -17.52
N GLU A 31 -6.55 0.14 -16.89
CA GLU A 31 -6.66 0.15 -15.43
C GLU A 31 -6.06 -1.10 -14.80
N ILE A 32 -6.22 -2.25 -15.47
CA ILE A 32 -5.59 -3.49 -15.05
C ILE A 32 -4.06 -3.33 -15.08
N GLY A 33 -3.52 -2.79 -16.18
CA GLY A 33 -2.09 -2.50 -16.30
C GLY A 33 -1.57 -1.58 -15.19
N LEU A 34 -2.28 -0.47 -14.91
CA LEU A 34 -1.91 0.44 -13.83
C LEU A 34 -1.90 -0.24 -12.44
N ILE A 35 -2.84 -1.15 -12.18
CA ILE A 35 -2.88 -1.89 -10.90
C ILE A 35 -1.75 -2.90 -10.84
N MET A 36 -1.48 -3.62 -11.92
CA MET A 36 -0.36 -4.57 -12.00
C MET A 36 0.98 -3.86 -11.75
N ASP A 37 1.22 -2.76 -12.44
CA ASP A 37 2.46 -1.98 -12.30
C ASP A 37 2.62 -1.47 -10.86
N ALA A 38 1.55 -0.92 -10.28
CA ALA A 38 1.57 -0.43 -8.91
C ALA A 38 1.73 -1.55 -7.86
N MET A 39 1.18 -2.75 -8.11
CA MET A 39 1.40 -3.93 -7.27
C MET A 39 2.83 -4.44 -7.36
N ALA A 40 3.41 -4.43 -8.57
CA ALA A 40 4.81 -4.80 -8.81
C ALA A 40 5.76 -3.82 -8.12
N ASP A 41 5.53 -2.51 -8.26
CA ASP A 41 6.33 -1.45 -7.64
C ASP A 41 6.29 -1.54 -6.10
N ARG A 42 5.11 -1.79 -5.52
CA ARG A 42 4.97 -2.04 -4.08
C ARG A 42 5.76 -3.26 -3.62
N SER A 43 5.87 -4.30 -4.45
CA SER A 43 6.65 -5.51 -4.12
C SER A 43 8.16 -5.32 -4.32
N ALA A 44 8.55 -4.41 -5.21
CA ALA A 44 9.93 -4.06 -5.49
C ALA A 44 10.49 -3.05 -4.48
N THR A 45 9.63 -2.25 -3.85
CA THR A 45 10.01 -1.34 -2.77
C THR A 45 10.34 -2.16 -1.52
N PRO A 46 11.62 -2.25 -1.10
CA PRO A 46 11.95 -2.86 0.18
C PRO A 46 11.18 -2.15 1.30
N PRO A 47 10.79 -2.85 2.38
CA PRO A 47 10.12 -2.21 3.50
C PRO A 47 10.97 -0.99 3.89
N HIS A 48 10.33 0.18 3.97
CA HIS A 48 10.99 1.39 4.42
C HIS A 48 11.61 1.02 5.77
N GLU A 49 12.95 0.91 5.81
CA GLU A 49 13.65 0.77 7.08
C GLU A 49 13.14 1.92 7.92
N GLY A 50 12.52 1.60 9.06
CA GLY A 50 12.10 2.62 10.01
C GLY A 50 13.28 3.57 10.28
N PRO A 51 13.03 4.80 10.74
CA PRO A 51 14.11 5.75 10.99
C PRO A 51 15.25 5.02 11.71
N PRO A 52 16.50 5.12 11.23
CA PRO A 52 17.59 4.32 11.74
C PRO A 52 17.58 4.41 13.25
N ALA A 53 17.53 3.25 13.93
CA ALA A 53 17.62 3.23 15.37
C ALA A 53 18.95 3.92 15.73
N ASN A 54 18.88 5.11 16.34
CA ASN A 54 20.07 5.73 16.91
C ASN A 54 20.75 4.73 17.85
N ASP A 55 22.08 4.82 18.07
CA ASP A 55 22.91 3.92 18.91
C ASP A 55 22.39 3.64 20.34
N ARG A 56 21.28 4.26 20.75
CA ARG A 56 20.59 4.07 22.03
C ARG A 56 19.31 3.20 21.95
N GLY A 57 18.89 2.73 20.77
CA GLY A 57 17.73 1.83 20.62
C GLY A 57 16.35 2.46 20.80
N TRP A 58 16.21 3.78 20.63
CA TRP A 58 14.93 4.48 20.73
C TRP A 58 14.31 4.75 19.36
N SER A 59 13.09 4.26 19.12
CA SER A 59 12.25 4.64 17.99
C SER A 59 11.47 5.91 18.33
N PHE A 60 11.65 6.98 17.55
CA PHE A 60 10.73 8.13 17.59
C PHE A 60 9.47 7.74 16.82
N GLY A 61 8.49 7.17 17.52
CA GLY A 61 7.11 7.24 17.04
C GLY A 61 6.69 8.72 16.95
N PRO A 62 5.73 9.09 16.07
CA PRO A 62 5.21 10.45 16.07
C PRO A 62 4.74 10.78 17.50
N PRO A 63 5.06 11.97 18.06
CA PRO A 63 4.59 12.33 19.38
C PRO A 63 3.08 12.22 19.37
N SER A 64 2.59 11.24 20.11
CA SER A 64 1.17 11.07 20.40
C SER A 64 0.69 12.36 21.03
N ALA A 65 -0.28 12.99 20.36
CA ALA A 65 -1.21 13.99 20.86
C ALA A 65 -0.63 15.11 21.74
N GLU A 66 -0.61 16.33 21.21
CA GLU A 66 -0.76 17.54 22.03
C GLU A 66 -1.83 17.31 23.11
N PRO A 67 -1.51 17.44 24.40
CA PRO A 67 -2.50 17.86 25.37
C PRO A 67 -2.47 19.39 25.41
N ASP A 68 -3.54 19.97 24.85
CA ASP A 68 -4.05 21.28 25.20
C ASP A 68 -3.87 21.54 26.72
N ARG A 69 -3.15 22.60 27.07
CA ARG A 69 -3.35 23.31 28.33
C ARG A 69 -3.27 24.81 28.11
N SER A 70 -4.45 25.40 28.28
CA SER A 70 -4.80 26.81 28.49
C SER A 70 -3.88 27.57 29.45
#